data_AF-A0A413JYE1-F1
#
_entry.id   AF-A0A413JYE1-F1
#
_cell.length_a   1.000
_cell.length_b   1.000
_cell.length_c   1.000
_cell.angle_alpha   90.00
_cell.angle_beta   90.00
_cell.angle_gamma   90.00
#
_symmetry.space_group_name_H-M   'P 1'
#
loop_
_entity.id
_entity.type
_entity.pdbx_description
1 polymer ?
#
loop_
_entity_poly.entity_id
_entity_poly.type
_entity_poly.pdbx_seq_one_letter_code
_entity_poly.pdbx_strand_id
1 'polypeptide(L)'
;MYTEIINKYNVPVPRYTSYPPANYFEPFTNSRYLEAVQQSNKVSERALSFYLHIPFCRHLCHYCGCNSYPMARPEVIESYVKALHQEMDQILPLLDKSRPIAQIHYGGGSPTAIPIALIKELNAHLLSSFRMIDRPEIAIECHPGYLSEKDWLQLTECGFNRVSIGVQDFNIEVLKTVNRRPSLVAMEDIFALLRERGVSINLDFLYGLPKQTVESFARSIEQAISLSPDRLVTFSYAHVPWINKRQLILEKSGLPDNREKRNMFDTAAKLLLESGYQSIGMDHFVRPNDELSIAMQTKKLHRNFQGYCTRRTTAQVYGLGVTAISQLESAYAQNTKDILHYIETIGKGELCITKGYALSPTEQLTREVIETLMCNGCIDWKALSNRLHVSVPTLKAATAYDEQKLSVFANDGLIYYTDDYLEMTTEGSAFVRNVAASLDKLMLHTPHSYSKPL
;
A
#
# COMPACT_ATOMS: atom_id res chain seq x y z
N MET A 1 25.50 -22.58 -5.73
CA MET A 1 25.46 -21.16 -5.35
C MET A 1 24.04 -20.60 -5.22
N TYR A 2 23.31 -20.22 -6.29
CA TYR A 2 21.99 -19.54 -6.13
C TYR A 2 20.94 -20.39 -5.36
N THR A 3 20.87 -21.71 -5.60
CA THR A 3 19.95 -22.61 -4.88
C THR A 3 20.30 -22.79 -3.40
N GLU A 4 21.60 -22.80 -3.04
CA GLU A 4 22.03 -22.91 -1.64
C GLU A 4 21.71 -21.64 -0.85
N ILE A 5 21.94 -20.48 -1.46
CA ILE A 5 21.57 -19.17 -0.92
C ILE A 5 20.05 -19.07 -0.72
N ILE A 6 19.25 -19.48 -1.72
CA ILE A 6 17.79 -19.55 -1.58
C ILE A 6 17.42 -20.46 -0.41
N ASN A 7 17.98 -21.66 -0.31
CA ASN A 7 17.65 -22.59 0.78
C ASN A 7 18.04 -22.04 2.16
N LYS A 8 19.16 -21.32 2.25
CA LYS A 8 19.65 -20.69 3.48
C LYS A 8 18.74 -19.55 3.96
N TYR A 9 18.27 -18.70 3.03
CA TYR A 9 17.57 -17.46 3.37
C TYR A 9 16.07 -17.45 3.07
N ASN A 10 15.52 -18.46 2.40
CA ASN A 10 14.07 -18.57 2.21
C ASN A 10 13.37 -19.09 3.46
N VAL A 11 13.58 -18.36 4.56
CA VAL A 11 13.03 -18.59 5.89
C VAL A 11 11.95 -17.55 6.20
N PRO A 12 10.96 -17.87 7.05
CA PRO A 12 9.93 -16.92 7.48
C PRO A 12 10.50 -15.61 8.06
N VAL A 13 10.23 -14.49 7.40
CA VAL A 13 10.57 -13.13 7.89
C VAL A 13 9.42 -12.17 7.63
N PRO A 14 9.31 -11.06 8.40
CA PRO A 14 8.27 -10.07 8.16
C PRO A 14 8.32 -9.51 6.74
N ARG A 15 7.14 -9.18 6.20
CA ARG A 15 7.04 -8.48 4.91
C ARG A 15 7.46 -7.02 5.00
N TYR A 16 7.51 -6.46 6.22
CA TYR A 16 7.74 -5.04 6.50
C TYR A 16 6.84 -4.13 5.64
N THR A 17 5.54 -4.42 5.63
CA THR A 17 4.53 -3.43 5.22
C THR A 17 4.56 -2.21 6.15
N SER A 18 4.90 -2.46 7.42
CA SER A 18 5.22 -1.47 8.45
C SER A 18 6.28 -2.04 9.37
N TYR A 19 6.95 -1.17 10.13
CA TYR A 19 7.68 -1.55 11.34
C TYR A 19 7.10 -0.80 12.57
N PRO A 20 6.74 -1.51 13.65
CA PRO A 20 6.61 -2.97 13.73
C PRO A 20 5.58 -3.55 12.75
N PRO A 21 5.69 -4.82 12.38
CA PRO A 21 4.69 -5.50 11.56
C PRO A 21 3.31 -5.54 12.26
N ALA A 22 2.22 -5.45 11.48
CA ALA A 22 0.85 -5.32 12.02
C ALA A 22 0.35 -6.50 12.87
N ASN A 23 1.03 -7.64 12.88
CA ASN A 23 0.75 -8.77 13.78
C ASN A 23 1.26 -8.53 15.22
N TYR A 24 2.04 -7.47 15.47
CA TYR A 24 2.36 -6.97 16.81
C TYR A 24 1.29 -6.01 17.37
N PHE A 25 0.26 -5.66 16.58
CA PHE A 25 -0.77 -4.75 17.08
C PHE A 25 -1.55 -5.41 18.22
N GLU A 26 -1.61 -4.72 19.35
CA GLU A 26 -2.27 -5.11 20.59
C GLU A 26 -3.53 -4.28 20.82
N PRO A 27 -4.43 -4.64 21.76
CA PRO A 27 -5.54 -3.78 22.13
C PRO A 27 -5.09 -2.33 22.41
N PHE A 28 -5.72 -1.37 21.73
CA PHE A 28 -5.32 0.03 21.76
C PHE A 28 -6.53 0.93 21.94
N THR A 29 -6.42 1.91 22.84
CA THR A 29 -7.57 2.71 23.28
C THR A 29 -7.72 3.99 22.45
N ASN A 30 -8.95 4.52 22.41
CA ASN A 30 -9.24 5.83 21.84
C ASN A 30 -8.39 6.94 22.47
N SER A 31 -8.19 6.92 23.80
CA SER A 31 -7.36 7.92 24.49
C SER A 31 -5.92 7.93 24.00
N ARG A 32 -5.27 6.76 23.89
CA ARG A 32 -3.89 6.65 23.38
C ARG A 32 -3.79 7.09 21.92
N TYR A 33 -4.81 6.80 21.11
CA TYR A 33 -4.86 7.28 19.73
C TYR A 33 -4.97 8.81 19.66
N LEU A 34 -5.86 9.41 20.45
CA LEU A 34 -6.02 10.87 20.52
C LEU A 34 -4.74 11.57 21.01
N GLU A 35 -4.03 10.98 21.98
CA GLU A 35 -2.71 11.46 22.42
C GLU A 35 -1.70 11.43 21.26
N ALA A 36 -1.64 10.32 20.51
CA ALA A 36 -0.77 10.21 19.34
C ALA A 36 -1.14 11.22 18.24
N VAL A 37 -2.43 11.46 18.00
CA VAL A 37 -2.92 12.51 17.09
C VAL A 37 -2.44 13.89 17.54
N GLN A 38 -2.52 14.22 18.83
CA GLN A 38 -2.02 15.51 19.32
C GLN A 38 -0.49 15.62 19.21
N GLN A 39 0.25 14.55 19.53
CA GLN A 39 1.72 14.50 19.38
C GLN A 39 2.15 14.67 17.93
N SER A 40 1.36 14.14 16.98
CA SER A 40 1.64 14.21 15.54
C SER A 40 1.81 15.64 15.01
N ASN A 41 1.29 16.66 15.71
CA ASN A 41 1.45 18.06 15.32
C ASN A 41 2.87 18.62 15.56
N LYS A 42 3.70 17.94 16.35
CA LYS A 42 5.03 18.41 16.77
C LYS A 42 6.18 17.89 15.91
N VAL A 43 5.89 17.11 14.86
CA VAL A 43 6.92 16.47 14.04
C VAL A 43 7.48 17.41 12.98
N SER A 44 8.64 17.06 12.41
CA SER A 44 9.30 17.82 11.35
C SER A 44 8.54 17.76 10.01
N GLU A 45 8.01 16.60 9.65
CA GLU A 45 7.18 16.42 8.45
C GLU A 45 5.73 16.83 8.71
N ARG A 46 5.38 18.06 8.31
CA ARG A 46 4.12 18.69 8.72
C ARG A 46 2.92 18.35 7.83
N ALA A 47 3.12 17.74 6.67
CA ALA A 47 2.04 17.40 5.76
C ALA A 47 1.03 16.40 6.37
N LEU A 48 -0.19 16.40 5.84
CA LEU A 48 -1.29 15.50 6.21
C LEU A 48 -1.60 14.54 5.05
N SER A 49 -1.71 13.26 5.35
CA SER A 49 -2.25 12.27 4.44
C SER A 49 -3.50 11.65 5.06
N PHE A 50 -4.59 11.57 4.30
CA PHE A 50 -5.82 10.91 4.72
C PHE A 50 -6.06 9.64 3.91
N TYR A 51 -6.37 8.54 4.60
CA TYR A 51 -6.82 7.31 3.96
C TYR A 51 -8.26 7.05 4.36
N LEU A 52 -9.14 6.87 3.39
CA LEU A 52 -10.53 6.51 3.61
C LEU A 52 -10.77 5.10 3.11
N HIS A 53 -11.20 4.23 4.02
CA HIS A 53 -11.57 2.87 3.67
C HIS A 53 -13.05 2.80 3.29
N ILE A 54 -13.36 2.45 2.05
CA ILE A 54 -14.73 2.17 1.60
C ILE A 54 -14.89 0.66 1.43
N PRO A 55 -15.57 -0.04 2.35
CA PRO A 55 -15.51 -1.50 2.45
C PRO A 55 -16.35 -2.25 1.39
N PHE A 56 -17.27 -1.56 0.71
CA PHE A 56 -18.31 -2.21 -0.09
C PHE A 56 -17.84 -2.62 -1.48
N CYS A 57 -18.34 -3.76 -1.96
CA CYS A 57 -18.13 -4.27 -3.32
C CYS A 57 -19.46 -4.74 -3.90
N ARG A 58 -19.79 -4.34 -5.14
CA ARG A 58 -20.98 -4.84 -5.84
C ARG A 58 -20.98 -6.36 -5.99
N HIS A 59 -19.82 -6.91 -6.32
CA HIS A 59 -19.59 -8.36 -6.35
C HIS A 59 -18.24 -8.66 -5.71
N LEU A 60 -18.18 -9.78 -4.99
CA LEU A 60 -16.95 -10.21 -4.37
C LEU A 60 -16.18 -11.16 -5.29
N CYS A 61 -15.04 -10.67 -5.78
CA CYS A 61 -14.12 -11.45 -6.59
C CYS A 61 -13.58 -12.63 -5.79
N HIS A 62 -13.44 -13.79 -6.43
CA HIS A 62 -13.04 -15.02 -5.76
C HIS A 62 -11.57 -15.01 -5.32
N TYR A 63 -10.71 -14.22 -5.97
CA TYR A 63 -9.30 -14.06 -5.58
C TYR A 63 -9.08 -13.11 -4.40
N CYS A 64 -10.04 -12.21 -4.12
CA CYS A 64 -9.80 -11.01 -3.32
C CYS A 64 -9.34 -11.34 -1.89
N GLY A 65 -8.19 -10.79 -1.48
CA GLY A 65 -7.67 -10.87 -0.11
C GLY A 65 -7.94 -9.61 0.73
N CYS A 66 -8.58 -8.59 0.15
CA CYS A 66 -8.82 -7.31 0.82
C CYS A 66 -9.92 -7.43 1.88
N ASN A 67 -9.87 -6.57 2.90
CA ASN A 67 -11.00 -6.35 3.80
C ASN A 67 -12.13 -5.70 3.00
N SER A 68 -13.05 -6.52 2.50
CA SER A 68 -14.11 -6.12 1.59
C SER A 68 -15.40 -6.87 1.91
N TYR A 69 -16.52 -6.20 1.71
CA TYR A 69 -17.84 -6.63 2.13
C TYR A 69 -18.79 -6.60 0.94
N PRO A 70 -19.79 -7.50 0.89
CA PRO A 70 -20.85 -7.40 -0.10
C PRO A 70 -21.52 -6.03 0.00
N MET A 71 -22.03 -5.54 -1.12
CA MET A 71 -22.78 -4.29 -1.18
C MET A 71 -23.89 -4.29 -0.13
N ALA A 72 -23.89 -3.28 0.73
CA ALA A 72 -24.92 -3.11 1.73
C ALA A 72 -26.17 -2.43 1.14
N ARG A 73 -27.26 -2.40 1.92
CA ARG A 73 -28.44 -1.61 1.56
C ARG A 73 -28.10 -0.12 1.57
N PRO A 74 -28.76 0.72 0.73
CA PRO A 74 -28.49 2.16 0.66
C PRO A 74 -28.46 2.86 2.03
N GLU A 75 -29.39 2.51 2.93
CA GLU A 75 -29.48 3.16 4.26
C GLU A 75 -28.24 2.91 5.12
N VAL A 76 -27.60 1.73 4.97
CA VAL A 76 -26.37 1.37 5.68
C VAL A 76 -25.18 2.13 5.08
N ILE A 77 -25.17 2.33 3.76
CA ILE A 77 -24.12 3.09 3.07
C ILE A 77 -24.18 4.56 3.50
N GLU A 78 -25.37 5.16 3.50
CA GLU A 78 -25.58 6.53 3.97
C GLU A 78 -25.18 6.68 5.44
N SER A 79 -25.58 5.73 6.29
CA SER A 79 -25.19 5.72 7.71
C SER A 79 -23.67 5.59 7.89
N TYR A 80 -23.01 4.80 7.04
CA TYR A 80 -21.56 4.64 7.04
C TYR A 80 -20.83 5.93 6.63
N VAL A 81 -21.30 6.59 5.57
CA VAL A 81 -20.72 7.88 5.13
C VAL A 81 -20.96 8.97 6.17
N LYS A 82 -22.14 8.98 6.81
CA LYS A 82 -22.41 9.87 7.95
C LYS A 82 -21.43 9.61 9.11
N ALA A 83 -21.16 8.34 9.43
CA ALA A 83 -20.17 7.99 10.44
C ALA A 83 -18.76 8.46 10.05
N LEU A 84 -18.35 8.33 8.78
CA LEU A 84 -17.06 8.89 8.31
C LEU A 84 -16.96 10.40 8.57
N HIS A 85 -18.01 11.17 8.27
CA HIS A 85 -18.04 12.61 8.60
C HIS A 85 -17.93 12.87 10.11
N GLN A 86 -18.65 12.11 10.93
CA GLN A 86 -18.58 12.23 12.39
C GLN A 86 -17.20 11.81 12.96
N GLU A 87 -16.50 10.88 12.32
CA GLU A 87 -15.12 10.54 12.66
C GLU A 87 -14.17 11.70 12.31
N MET A 88 -14.35 12.30 11.13
CA MET A 88 -13.61 13.51 10.74
C MET A 88 -13.84 14.65 11.74
N ASP A 89 -15.09 14.89 12.14
CA ASP A 89 -15.45 15.93 13.11
C ASP A 89 -14.76 15.74 14.47
N GLN A 90 -14.40 14.51 14.85
CA GLN A 90 -13.66 14.22 16.07
C GLN A 90 -12.14 14.41 15.91
N ILE A 91 -11.57 14.07 14.75
CA ILE A 91 -10.12 14.06 14.53
C ILE A 91 -9.60 15.41 14.01
N LEU A 92 -10.25 16.00 13.01
CA LEU A 92 -9.76 17.18 12.31
C LEU A 92 -9.60 18.42 13.22
N PRO A 93 -10.39 18.64 14.29
CA PRO A 93 -10.14 19.75 15.22
C PRO A 93 -8.84 19.61 16.04
N LEU A 94 -8.32 18.39 16.19
CA LEU A 94 -7.11 18.12 16.97
C LEU A 94 -5.81 18.33 16.17
N LEU A 95 -5.93 18.53 14.86
CA LEU A 95 -4.81 18.76 13.96
C LEU A 95 -4.52 20.25 13.84
N ASP A 96 -3.24 20.62 13.86
CA ASP A 96 -2.79 21.99 13.63
C ASP A 96 -3.21 22.46 12.24
N LYS A 97 -4.03 23.52 12.19
CA LYS A 97 -4.62 24.07 10.95
C LYS A 97 -3.61 24.68 9.99
N SER A 98 -2.37 24.91 10.41
CA SER A 98 -1.30 25.34 9.51
C SER A 98 -0.75 24.21 8.64
N ARG A 99 -1.02 22.95 8.99
CA ARG A 99 -0.55 21.75 8.27
C ARG A 99 -1.31 21.57 6.95
N PRO A 100 -0.62 21.42 5.82
CA PRO A 100 -1.26 21.24 4.53
C PRO A 100 -1.58 19.76 4.23
N ILE A 101 -2.68 19.51 3.52
CA ILE A 101 -2.98 18.20 2.93
C ILE A 101 -2.03 17.95 1.76
N ALA A 102 -1.30 16.84 1.85
CA ALA A 102 -0.45 16.33 0.80
C ALA A 102 -1.10 15.18 0.01
N GLN A 103 -1.93 14.38 0.69
CA GLN A 103 -2.58 13.23 0.06
C GLN A 103 -3.96 12.93 0.65
N ILE A 104 -4.87 12.50 -0.22
CA ILE A 104 -6.12 11.83 0.15
C ILE A 104 -6.20 10.57 -0.71
N HIS A 105 -6.33 9.39 -0.10
CA HIS A 105 -6.42 8.13 -0.82
C HIS A 105 -7.66 7.34 -0.39
N TYR A 106 -8.47 6.95 -1.36
CA TYR A 106 -9.62 6.07 -1.17
C TYR A 106 -9.27 4.66 -1.63
N GLY A 107 -9.42 3.69 -0.72
CA GLY A 107 -9.23 2.27 -1.03
C GLY A 107 -10.20 1.36 -0.28
N GLY A 108 -9.93 0.05 -0.30
CA GLY A 108 -10.64 -0.93 0.52
C GLY A 108 -11.31 -2.02 -0.29
N GLY A 109 -12.65 -2.00 -0.36
CA GLY A 109 -13.41 -2.84 -1.27
C GLY A 109 -13.38 -2.25 -2.68
N SER A 110 -14.37 -1.41 -2.99
CA SER A 110 -14.36 -0.59 -4.20
C SER A 110 -14.95 0.76 -3.82
N PRO A 111 -14.13 1.81 -3.63
CA PRO A 111 -14.60 3.16 -3.34
C PRO A 111 -15.74 3.61 -4.25
N THR A 112 -15.63 3.31 -5.55
CA THR A 112 -16.64 3.65 -6.55
C THR A 112 -17.88 2.75 -6.55
N ALA A 113 -18.05 1.87 -5.56
CA ALA A 113 -19.27 1.11 -5.36
C ALA A 113 -20.38 1.95 -4.71
N ILE A 114 -20.03 2.95 -3.90
CA ILE A 114 -20.99 3.90 -3.32
C ILE A 114 -21.27 5.05 -4.31
N PRO A 115 -22.40 5.78 -4.15
CA PRO A 115 -22.69 6.94 -4.99
C PRO A 115 -21.55 7.98 -4.96
N ILE A 116 -21.13 8.46 -6.13
CA ILE A 116 -20.03 9.44 -6.27
C ILE A 116 -20.36 10.77 -5.56
N ALA A 117 -21.63 11.13 -5.44
CA ALA A 117 -22.06 12.30 -4.67
C ALA A 117 -21.59 12.23 -3.20
N LEU A 118 -21.66 11.06 -2.56
CA LEU A 118 -21.18 10.87 -1.19
C LEU A 118 -19.66 10.97 -1.10
N ILE A 119 -18.93 10.51 -2.13
CA ILE A 119 -17.47 10.68 -2.22
C ILE A 119 -17.11 12.16 -2.33
N LYS A 120 -17.86 12.91 -3.13
CA LYS A 120 -17.70 14.37 -3.29
C LYS A 120 -17.87 15.09 -1.95
N GLU A 121 -18.87 14.72 -1.16
CA GLU A 121 -19.11 15.26 0.17
C GLU A 121 -17.93 15.01 1.12
N LEU A 122 -17.39 13.79 1.14
CA LEU A 122 -16.20 13.44 1.94
C LEU A 122 -14.96 14.26 1.55
N ASN A 123 -14.69 14.40 0.24
CA ASN A 123 -13.61 15.26 -0.23
C ASN A 123 -13.83 16.72 0.18
N ALA A 124 -15.04 17.25 -0.01
CA ALA A 124 -15.37 18.62 0.36
C ALA A 124 -15.12 18.89 1.85
N HIS A 125 -15.47 17.95 2.74
CA HIS A 125 -15.25 18.08 4.19
C HIS A 125 -13.75 18.19 4.53
N LEU A 126 -12.90 17.32 3.97
CA LEU A 126 -11.45 17.36 4.21
C LEU A 126 -10.82 18.63 3.63
N LEU A 127 -11.19 18.97 2.39
CA LEU A 127 -10.64 20.11 1.66
C LEU A 127 -11.10 21.46 2.21
N SER A 128 -12.26 21.53 2.86
CA SER A 128 -12.69 22.75 3.58
C SER A 128 -11.94 22.96 4.89
N SER A 129 -11.33 21.91 5.44
CA SER A 129 -10.72 21.94 6.77
C SER A 129 -9.25 22.34 6.79
N PHE A 130 -8.54 22.17 5.67
CA PHE A 130 -7.11 22.43 5.55
C PHE A 130 -6.76 22.92 4.14
N ARG A 131 -5.73 23.76 4.05
CA ARG A 131 -5.07 24.05 2.76
C ARG A 131 -4.37 22.80 2.23
N MET A 132 -4.09 22.77 0.94
CA MET A 132 -3.28 21.72 0.31
C MET A 132 -1.85 22.20 0.06
N ILE A 133 -0.93 21.27 -0.15
CA ILE A 133 0.38 21.58 -0.76
C ILE A 133 0.20 21.91 -2.25
N ASP A 134 1.26 22.41 -2.88
CA ASP A 134 1.31 22.47 -4.34
C ASP A 134 1.29 21.05 -4.93
N ARG A 135 0.31 20.77 -5.81
CA ARG A 135 0.11 19.47 -6.47
C ARG A 135 -0.06 18.31 -5.45
N PRO A 136 -1.16 18.32 -4.65
CA PRO A 136 -1.47 17.20 -3.75
C PRO A 136 -1.84 15.95 -4.55
N GLU A 137 -1.67 14.77 -3.98
CA GLU A 137 -2.19 13.52 -4.58
C GLU A 137 -3.60 13.23 -4.02
N ILE A 138 -4.64 13.31 -4.85
CA ILE A 138 -6.01 12.93 -4.48
C ILE A 138 -6.35 11.70 -5.33
N ALA A 139 -6.23 10.53 -4.70
CA ALA A 139 -6.26 9.23 -5.35
C ALA A 139 -7.49 8.39 -4.97
N ILE A 140 -7.99 7.61 -5.93
CA ILE A 140 -9.09 6.66 -5.71
C ILE A 140 -8.89 5.35 -6.46
N GLU A 141 -9.14 4.23 -5.78
CA GLU A 141 -9.22 2.90 -6.39
C GLU A 141 -10.59 2.69 -7.06
N CYS A 142 -10.58 2.18 -8.29
CA CYS A 142 -11.75 2.05 -9.15
C CYS A 142 -11.92 0.63 -9.68
N HIS A 143 -13.15 0.13 -9.63
CA HIS A 143 -13.55 -1.06 -10.38
C HIS A 143 -14.19 -0.63 -11.72
N PRO A 144 -13.58 -0.92 -12.89
CA PRO A 144 -14.03 -0.35 -14.16
C PRO A 144 -15.35 -0.94 -14.68
N GLY A 145 -15.73 -2.14 -14.24
CA GLY A 145 -16.94 -2.82 -14.72
C GLY A 145 -18.30 -2.23 -14.32
N TYR A 146 -18.35 -1.15 -13.55
CA TYR A 146 -19.61 -0.56 -13.08
C TYR A 146 -19.72 0.96 -13.27
N LEU A 147 -18.70 1.59 -13.87
CA LEU A 147 -18.65 3.04 -14.04
C LEU A 147 -18.96 3.39 -15.49
N SER A 148 -19.99 4.22 -15.67
CA SER A 148 -20.30 4.87 -16.94
C SER A 148 -19.31 6.00 -17.23
N GLU A 149 -19.30 6.52 -18.46
CA GLU A 149 -18.51 7.70 -18.82
C GLU A 149 -18.80 8.89 -17.90
N LYS A 150 -20.07 9.08 -17.53
CA LYS A 150 -20.49 10.12 -16.58
C LYS A 150 -19.85 9.91 -15.20
N ASP A 151 -19.79 8.67 -14.72
CA ASP A 151 -19.18 8.36 -13.43
C ASP A 151 -17.68 8.71 -13.44
N TRP A 152 -16.95 8.34 -14.50
CA TRP A 152 -15.54 8.71 -14.65
C TRP A 152 -15.32 10.23 -14.68
N LEU A 153 -16.18 10.95 -15.40
CA LEU A 153 -16.15 12.41 -15.43
C LEU A 153 -16.39 13.00 -14.02
N GLN A 154 -17.40 12.51 -13.30
CA GLN A 154 -17.73 12.98 -11.96
C GLN A 154 -16.61 12.73 -10.95
N LEU A 155 -15.81 11.67 -11.09
CA LEU A 155 -14.62 11.47 -10.26
C LEU A 155 -13.64 12.63 -10.43
N THR A 156 -13.39 13.10 -11.65
CA THR A 156 -12.51 14.27 -11.87
C THR A 156 -13.09 15.54 -11.23
N GLU A 157 -14.41 15.71 -11.24
CA GLU A 157 -15.11 16.83 -10.60
C GLU A 157 -15.09 16.75 -9.06
N CYS A 158 -14.82 15.58 -8.49
CA CYS A 158 -14.58 15.40 -7.06
C CYS A 158 -13.15 15.82 -6.65
N GLY A 159 -12.30 16.22 -7.61
CA GLY A 159 -10.92 16.62 -7.36
C GLY A 159 -9.90 15.48 -7.43
N PHE A 160 -10.30 14.27 -7.82
CA PHE A 160 -9.36 13.17 -8.01
C PHE A 160 -8.44 13.48 -9.20
N ASN A 161 -7.12 13.45 -8.94
CA ASN A 161 -6.08 13.66 -9.93
C ASN A 161 -5.20 12.43 -10.14
N ARG A 162 -5.51 11.32 -9.44
CA ARG A 162 -4.94 10.00 -9.67
C ARG A 162 -6.02 8.94 -9.51
N VAL A 163 -6.06 7.95 -10.41
CA VAL A 163 -6.93 6.77 -10.28
C VAL A 163 -6.12 5.49 -10.37
N SER A 164 -6.52 4.49 -9.58
CA SER A 164 -6.01 3.12 -9.69
C SER A 164 -7.11 2.23 -10.19
N ILE A 165 -6.98 1.72 -11.42
CA ILE A 165 -8.00 0.89 -12.06
C ILE A 165 -7.64 -0.57 -11.88
N GLY A 166 -8.44 -1.29 -11.10
CA GLY A 166 -8.31 -2.72 -10.97
C GLY A 166 -8.74 -3.44 -12.24
N VAL A 167 -7.82 -3.77 -13.15
CA VAL A 167 -8.14 -4.53 -14.36
C VAL A 167 -8.07 -6.02 -14.08
N GLN A 168 -7.01 -6.43 -13.37
CA GLN A 168 -6.63 -7.80 -13.02
C GLN A 168 -6.16 -8.62 -14.22
N ASP A 169 -6.98 -8.69 -15.27
CA ASP A 169 -6.67 -9.32 -16.56
C ASP A 169 -7.61 -8.76 -17.64
N PHE A 170 -7.17 -8.66 -18.89
CA PHE A 170 -8.06 -8.36 -20.02
C PHE A 170 -8.73 -9.61 -20.60
N ASN A 171 -8.26 -10.80 -20.23
CA ASN A 171 -8.86 -12.06 -20.64
C ASN A 171 -10.22 -12.28 -19.95
N ILE A 172 -11.29 -12.21 -20.76
CA ILE A 172 -12.67 -12.36 -20.31
C ILE A 172 -12.93 -13.71 -19.61
N GLU A 173 -12.28 -14.79 -20.04
CA GLU A 173 -12.46 -16.11 -19.40
C GLU A 173 -11.80 -16.16 -18.01
N VAL A 174 -10.65 -15.50 -17.83
CA VAL A 174 -10.03 -15.32 -16.51
C VAL A 174 -10.96 -14.49 -15.62
N LEU A 175 -11.45 -13.35 -16.11
CA LEU A 175 -12.35 -12.46 -15.36
C LEU A 175 -13.64 -13.16 -14.91
N LYS A 176 -14.30 -13.90 -15.82
CA LYS A 176 -15.48 -14.72 -15.49
C LYS A 176 -15.15 -15.75 -14.41
N THR A 177 -14.04 -16.47 -14.56
CA THR A 177 -13.62 -17.53 -13.62
C THR A 177 -13.43 -16.99 -12.21
N VAL A 178 -12.93 -15.77 -12.08
CA VAL A 178 -12.71 -15.13 -10.78
C VAL A 178 -13.87 -14.26 -10.29
N ASN A 179 -15.03 -14.33 -10.95
CA ASN A 179 -16.22 -13.55 -10.64
C ASN A 179 -15.97 -12.03 -10.65
N ARG A 180 -15.27 -11.56 -11.67
CA ARG A 180 -14.99 -10.15 -11.92
C ARG A 180 -15.64 -9.70 -13.23
N ARG A 181 -16.27 -8.52 -13.19
CA ARG A 181 -16.88 -7.92 -14.38
C ARG A 181 -15.82 -7.17 -15.20
N PRO A 182 -15.75 -7.35 -16.53
CA PRO A 182 -14.89 -6.53 -17.40
C PRO A 182 -15.33 -5.07 -17.38
N SER A 183 -14.50 -4.18 -17.91
CA SER A 183 -14.82 -2.75 -17.99
C SER A 183 -16.18 -2.50 -18.67
N LEU A 184 -16.95 -1.55 -18.14
CA LEU A 184 -18.24 -1.16 -18.72
C LEU A 184 -18.06 -0.27 -19.95
N VAL A 185 -17.09 0.65 -19.87
CA VAL A 185 -16.65 1.56 -20.94
C VAL A 185 -15.33 1.02 -21.49
N ALA A 186 -15.05 1.19 -22.79
CA ALA A 186 -13.76 0.76 -23.33
C ALA A 186 -12.61 1.48 -22.59
N MET A 187 -11.49 0.77 -22.39
CA MET A 187 -10.38 1.32 -21.61
C MET A 187 -9.74 2.53 -22.31
N GLU A 188 -9.73 2.52 -23.64
CA GLU A 188 -9.26 3.59 -24.50
C GLU A 188 -10.04 4.89 -24.25
N ASP A 189 -11.37 4.80 -24.13
CA ASP A 189 -12.26 5.93 -23.87
C ASP A 189 -12.06 6.47 -22.44
N ILE A 190 -11.92 5.57 -21.46
CA ILE A 190 -11.60 5.94 -20.07
C ILE A 190 -10.26 6.71 -20.03
N PHE A 191 -9.24 6.22 -20.74
CA PHE A 191 -7.93 6.86 -20.79
C PHE A 191 -7.97 8.22 -21.48
N ALA A 192 -8.70 8.33 -22.59
CA ALA A 192 -8.86 9.60 -23.30
C ALA A 192 -9.50 10.66 -22.38
N LEU A 193 -10.61 10.31 -21.72
CA LEU A 193 -11.33 11.19 -20.80
C LEU A 193 -10.45 11.65 -19.63
N LEU A 194 -9.76 10.72 -18.97
CA LEU A 194 -8.95 11.03 -17.78
C LEU A 194 -7.71 11.85 -18.13
N ARG A 195 -7.05 11.57 -19.25
CA ARG A 195 -5.88 12.33 -19.70
C ARG A 195 -6.20 13.76 -20.09
N GLU A 196 -7.35 14.00 -20.73
CA GLU A 196 -7.82 15.36 -21.05
C GLU A 196 -7.92 16.22 -19.78
N ARG A 197 -8.16 15.59 -18.62
CA ARG A 197 -8.24 16.23 -17.31
C ARG A 197 -6.94 16.19 -16.50
N GLY A 198 -5.85 15.70 -17.09
CA GLY A 198 -4.54 15.60 -16.42
C GLY A 198 -4.54 14.60 -15.26
N VAL A 199 -5.43 13.61 -15.25
CA VAL A 199 -5.50 12.58 -14.22
C VAL A 199 -4.45 11.51 -14.49
N SER A 200 -3.64 11.19 -13.48
CA SER A 200 -2.69 10.08 -13.54
C SER A 200 -3.40 8.74 -13.40
N ILE A 201 -3.02 7.76 -14.22
CA ILE A 201 -3.67 6.45 -14.30
C ILE A 201 -2.69 5.33 -13.91
N ASN A 202 -3.08 4.57 -12.89
CA ASN A 202 -2.47 3.28 -12.56
C ASN A 202 -3.37 2.13 -13.01
N LEU A 203 -2.78 1.04 -13.52
CA LEU A 203 -3.49 -0.22 -13.77
C LEU A 203 -2.98 -1.33 -12.85
N ASP A 204 -3.90 -1.99 -12.16
CA ASP A 204 -3.59 -3.16 -11.32
C ASP A 204 -3.91 -4.46 -12.06
N PHE A 205 -2.93 -5.36 -12.13
CA PHE A 205 -3.01 -6.70 -12.70
C PHE A 205 -2.73 -7.76 -11.63
N LEU A 206 -3.27 -8.96 -11.82
CA LEU A 206 -3.00 -10.12 -10.98
C LEU A 206 -2.49 -11.27 -11.84
N TYR A 207 -1.33 -11.86 -11.49
CA TYR A 207 -0.80 -13.04 -12.15
C TYR A 207 -0.87 -14.28 -11.25
N GLY A 208 -1.05 -15.46 -11.86
CA GLY A 208 -1.27 -16.74 -11.17
C GLY A 208 -2.73 -17.05 -10.88
N LEU A 209 -3.69 -16.41 -11.56
CA LEU A 209 -5.11 -16.74 -11.50
C LEU A 209 -5.42 -17.99 -12.38
N PRO A 210 -6.51 -18.73 -12.09
CA PRO A 210 -6.96 -19.80 -12.98
C PRO A 210 -7.12 -19.35 -14.44
N LYS A 211 -6.85 -20.28 -15.37
CA LYS A 211 -6.95 -20.09 -16.82
C LYS A 211 -5.92 -19.12 -17.43
N GLN A 212 -5.03 -18.52 -16.64
CA GLN A 212 -3.89 -17.79 -17.19
C GLN A 212 -2.83 -18.76 -17.71
N THR A 213 -2.19 -18.39 -18.82
CA THR A 213 -0.91 -18.93 -19.30
C THR A 213 0.10 -17.79 -19.40
N VAL A 214 1.38 -18.12 -19.59
CA VAL A 214 2.42 -17.09 -19.81
C VAL A 214 2.06 -16.21 -21.01
N GLU A 215 1.63 -16.83 -22.11
CA GLU A 215 1.24 -16.15 -23.34
C GLU A 215 -0.05 -15.33 -23.17
N SER A 216 -1.04 -15.84 -22.42
CA SER A 216 -2.27 -15.07 -22.21
C SER A 216 -2.03 -13.84 -21.34
N PHE A 217 -1.22 -13.96 -20.29
CA PHE A 217 -0.91 -12.83 -19.42
C PHE A 217 -0.02 -11.81 -20.12
N ALA A 218 0.97 -12.27 -20.90
CA ALA A 218 1.80 -11.40 -21.74
C ALA A 218 0.95 -10.50 -22.66
N ARG A 219 -0.06 -11.08 -23.35
CA ARG A 219 -0.99 -10.29 -24.20
C ARG A 219 -1.77 -9.23 -23.41
N SER A 220 -2.20 -9.55 -22.18
CA SER A 220 -2.88 -8.58 -21.32
C SER A 220 -1.94 -7.42 -20.93
N ILE A 221 -0.65 -7.70 -20.69
CA ILE A 221 0.36 -6.68 -20.42
C ILE A 221 0.70 -5.86 -21.67
N GLU A 222 0.81 -6.48 -22.84
CA GLU A 222 0.99 -5.77 -24.12
C GLU A 222 -0.16 -4.80 -24.40
N GLN A 223 -1.41 -5.21 -24.15
CA GLN A 223 -2.57 -4.33 -24.24
C GLN A 223 -2.51 -3.19 -23.21
N ALA A 224 -2.03 -3.46 -21.99
CA ALA A 224 -1.83 -2.40 -20.99
C ALA A 224 -0.78 -1.38 -21.45
N ILE A 225 0.33 -1.84 -22.03
CA ILE A 225 1.39 -1.01 -22.58
C ILE A 225 0.85 -0.13 -23.72
N SER A 226 -0.01 -0.66 -24.60
CA SER A 226 -0.60 0.14 -25.68
C SER A 226 -1.51 1.27 -25.17
N LEU A 227 -2.16 1.08 -24.01
CA LEU A 227 -2.90 2.15 -23.33
C LEU A 227 -1.97 3.18 -22.70
N SER A 228 -0.71 2.83 -22.43
CA SER A 228 0.34 3.72 -21.93
C SER A 228 0.07 4.36 -20.55
N PRO A 229 -0.41 3.63 -19.52
CA PRO A 229 -0.64 4.19 -18.19
C PRO A 229 0.62 4.80 -17.56
N ASP A 230 0.45 5.68 -16.59
CA ASP A 230 1.57 6.27 -15.85
C ASP A 230 2.27 5.25 -14.95
N ARG A 231 1.46 4.34 -14.38
CA ARG A 231 1.91 3.27 -13.49
C ARG A 231 1.20 1.94 -13.80
N LEU A 232 1.89 0.84 -13.57
CA LEU A 232 1.31 -0.50 -13.52
C LEU A 232 1.76 -1.23 -12.27
N VAL A 233 0.86 -2.03 -11.72
CA VAL A 233 1.20 -2.97 -10.64
C VAL A 233 0.77 -4.38 -11.02
N THR A 234 1.69 -5.35 -10.97
CA THR A 234 1.43 -6.76 -11.32
C THR A 234 1.50 -7.65 -10.09
N PHE A 235 0.43 -7.70 -9.30
CA PHE A 235 0.38 -8.43 -8.05
C PHE A 235 0.43 -9.95 -8.24
N SER A 236 1.20 -10.61 -7.39
CA SER A 236 1.18 -12.06 -7.28
C SER A 236 -0.10 -12.54 -6.61
N TYR A 237 -0.88 -13.42 -7.25
CA TYR A 237 -2.06 -13.99 -6.60
C TYR A 237 -1.68 -14.77 -5.33
N ALA A 238 -2.11 -14.27 -4.16
CA ALA A 238 -1.92 -14.93 -2.88
C ALA A 238 -3.10 -15.86 -2.58
N HIS A 239 -2.88 -17.16 -2.74
CA HIS A 239 -3.85 -18.20 -2.40
C HIS A 239 -3.73 -18.60 -0.93
N VAL A 240 -4.65 -18.12 -0.11
CA VAL A 240 -4.71 -18.27 1.36
C VAL A 240 -6.11 -18.69 1.82
N PRO A 241 -6.66 -19.83 1.36
CA PRO A 241 -8.04 -20.23 1.63
C PRO A 241 -8.36 -20.46 3.12
N TRP A 242 -7.34 -20.67 3.96
CA TRP A 242 -7.48 -20.72 5.42
C TRP A 242 -7.87 -19.38 6.04
N ILE A 243 -7.53 -18.26 5.40
CA ILE A 243 -7.96 -16.90 5.77
C ILE A 243 -9.23 -16.53 4.99
N ASN A 244 -9.25 -16.74 3.68
CA ASN A 244 -10.40 -16.41 2.83
C ASN A 244 -10.96 -17.63 2.09
N LYS A 245 -11.94 -18.29 2.71
CA LYS A 245 -12.56 -19.52 2.19
C LYS A 245 -13.15 -19.39 0.79
N ARG A 246 -13.49 -18.17 0.31
CA ARG A 246 -14.01 -17.99 -1.07
C ARG A 246 -13.00 -18.43 -2.13
N GLN A 247 -11.71 -18.34 -1.83
CA GLN A 247 -10.65 -18.73 -2.76
C GLN A 247 -10.68 -20.23 -3.11
N LEU A 248 -11.31 -21.08 -2.28
CA LEU A 248 -11.54 -22.51 -2.58
C LEU A 248 -12.37 -22.73 -3.87
N ILE A 249 -13.16 -21.74 -4.29
CA ILE A 249 -13.90 -21.81 -5.55
C ILE A 249 -12.93 -21.90 -6.75
N LEU A 250 -11.78 -21.24 -6.64
CA LEU A 250 -10.78 -21.18 -7.71
C LEU A 250 -10.03 -22.51 -7.89
N GLU A 251 -9.88 -23.31 -6.84
CA GLU A 251 -9.23 -24.62 -6.91
C GLU A 251 -9.92 -25.56 -7.90
N LYS A 252 -11.25 -25.45 -8.04
CA LYS A 252 -12.05 -26.23 -9.00
C LYS A 252 -11.67 -25.95 -10.45
N SER A 253 -11.10 -24.79 -10.73
CA SER A 253 -10.69 -24.38 -12.08
C SER A 253 -9.22 -24.71 -12.39
N GLY A 254 -8.46 -25.17 -11.39
CA GLY A 254 -7.02 -25.35 -11.44
C GLY A 254 -6.26 -24.03 -11.24
N LEU A 255 -5.17 -24.08 -10.47
CA LEU A 255 -4.26 -22.95 -10.28
C LEU A 255 -2.96 -23.21 -11.07
N PRO A 256 -2.39 -22.18 -11.72
CA PRO A 256 -1.06 -22.30 -12.30
C PRO A 256 -0.03 -22.73 -11.26
N ASP A 257 0.94 -23.54 -11.67
CA ASP A 257 2.01 -23.94 -10.75
C ASP A 257 3.00 -22.78 -10.48
N ASN A 258 3.89 -22.96 -9.50
CA ASN A 258 4.84 -21.91 -9.12
C ASN A 258 5.83 -21.54 -10.24
N ARG A 259 6.14 -22.47 -11.15
CA ARG A 259 7.05 -22.23 -12.28
C ARG A 259 6.35 -21.41 -13.35
N GLU A 260 5.13 -21.77 -13.72
CA GLU A 260 4.30 -20.98 -14.64
C GLU A 260 4.07 -19.58 -14.10
N LYS A 261 3.71 -19.46 -12.82
CA LYS A 261 3.48 -18.19 -12.15
C LYS A 261 4.74 -17.31 -12.14
N ARG A 262 5.93 -17.89 -11.93
CA ARG A 262 7.21 -17.17 -12.06
C ARG A 262 7.47 -16.71 -13.49
N ASN A 263 7.27 -17.59 -14.48
CA ASN A 263 7.45 -17.25 -15.88
C ASN A 263 6.49 -16.13 -16.34
N MET A 264 5.25 -16.09 -15.85
CA MET A 264 4.32 -14.98 -16.09
C MET A 264 4.89 -13.65 -15.58
N PHE A 265 5.42 -13.64 -14.35
CA PHE A 265 6.05 -12.45 -13.77
C PHE A 265 7.27 -12.00 -14.57
N ASP A 266 8.22 -12.91 -14.84
CA ASP A 266 9.46 -12.59 -15.55
C ASP A 266 9.16 -12.05 -16.97
N THR A 267 8.19 -12.65 -17.65
CA THR A 267 7.75 -12.21 -19.00
C THR A 267 7.11 -10.82 -18.95
N ALA A 268 6.17 -10.60 -18.02
CA ALA A 268 5.52 -9.30 -17.86
C ALA A 268 6.51 -8.19 -17.49
N ALA A 269 7.42 -8.47 -16.54
CA ALA A 269 8.47 -7.53 -16.14
C ALA A 269 9.37 -7.17 -17.32
N LYS A 270 9.80 -8.17 -18.11
CA LYS A 270 10.60 -7.94 -19.32
C LYS A 270 9.89 -7.02 -20.32
N LEU A 271 8.63 -7.30 -20.65
CA LEU A 271 7.83 -6.47 -21.57
C LEU A 271 7.70 -5.01 -21.10
N LEU A 272 7.48 -4.82 -19.79
CA LEU A 272 7.37 -3.49 -19.20
C LEU A 272 8.69 -2.72 -19.24
N LEU A 273 9.81 -3.38 -18.93
CA LEU A 273 11.14 -2.78 -19.03
C LEU A 273 11.51 -2.43 -20.47
N GLU A 274 11.26 -3.34 -21.42
CA GLU A 274 11.52 -3.12 -22.86
C GLU A 274 10.64 -2.01 -23.46
N SER A 275 9.46 -1.74 -22.89
CA SER A 275 8.60 -0.61 -23.27
C SER A 275 8.90 0.70 -22.53
N GLY A 276 9.97 0.73 -21.73
CA GLY A 276 10.51 1.94 -21.11
C GLY A 276 9.99 2.25 -19.70
N TYR A 277 9.21 1.36 -19.08
CA TYR A 277 8.87 1.49 -17.66
C TYR A 277 10.10 1.18 -16.78
N GLN A 278 10.13 1.79 -15.59
CA GLN A 278 11.12 1.55 -14.56
C GLN A 278 10.50 0.68 -13.47
N SER A 279 11.21 -0.38 -13.07
CA SER A 279 10.84 -1.17 -11.89
C SER A 279 11.20 -0.39 -10.63
N ILE A 280 10.23 -0.18 -9.74
CA ILE A 280 10.44 0.48 -8.45
C ILE A 280 10.81 -0.54 -7.37
N GLY A 281 10.27 -1.75 -7.49
CA GLY A 281 10.45 -2.83 -6.53
C GLY A 281 9.22 -3.73 -6.50
N MET A 282 9.44 -5.02 -6.27
CA MET A 282 8.42 -6.06 -6.30
C MET A 282 7.63 -6.07 -7.63
N ASP A 283 6.42 -5.55 -7.61
CA ASP A 283 5.39 -5.62 -8.64
C ASP A 283 5.05 -4.24 -9.24
N HIS A 284 5.74 -3.17 -8.86
CA HIS A 284 5.43 -1.79 -9.29
C HIS A 284 6.33 -1.29 -10.41
N PHE A 285 5.70 -0.79 -11.48
CA PHE A 285 6.35 -0.25 -12.67
C PHE A 285 5.81 1.14 -12.98
N VAL A 286 6.70 2.10 -13.27
CA VAL A 286 6.31 3.51 -13.48
C VAL A 286 7.05 4.11 -14.67
N ARG A 287 6.54 5.21 -15.24
CA ARG A 287 7.27 5.97 -16.26
C ARG A 287 8.57 6.58 -15.69
N PRO A 288 9.62 6.83 -16.51
CA PRO A 288 10.89 7.38 -16.03
C PRO A 288 10.79 8.75 -15.34
N ASN A 289 9.80 9.56 -15.71
CA ASN A 289 9.54 10.88 -15.13
C ASN A 289 8.55 10.85 -13.95
N ASP A 290 8.07 9.67 -13.55
CA ASP A 290 7.21 9.53 -12.37
C ASP A 290 7.99 9.87 -11.10
N GLU A 291 7.31 10.48 -10.12
CA GLU A 291 7.93 10.86 -8.85
C GLU A 291 8.52 9.68 -8.08
N LEU A 292 7.97 8.47 -8.22
CA LEU A 292 8.53 7.25 -7.61
C LEU A 292 9.86 6.87 -8.27
N SER A 293 9.99 7.03 -9.59
CA SER A 293 11.23 6.74 -10.30
C SER A 293 12.34 7.67 -9.86
N ILE A 294 12.02 8.97 -9.80
CA ILE A 294 12.94 10.01 -9.31
C ILE A 294 13.32 9.75 -7.85
N ALA A 295 12.36 9.40 -7.00
CA ALA A 295 12.62 9.09 -5.59
C ALA A 295 13.51 7.86 -5.43
N MET A 296 13.30 6.79 -6.20
CA MET A 296 14.16 5.61 -6.18
C MET A 296 15.60 5.95 -6.61
N GLN A 297 15.77 6.67 -7.71
CA GLN A 297 17.10 7.07 -8.22
C GLN A 297 17.85 7.97 -7.23
N THR A 298 17.12 8.82 -6.51
CA THR A 298 17.68 9.75 -5.51
C THR A 298 17.71 9.18 -4.09
N LYS A 299 17.39 7.88 -3.92
CA LYS A 299 17.36 7.17 -2.63
C LYS A 299 16.44 7.83 -1.58
N LYS A 300 15.31 8.36 -2.04
CA LYS A 300 14.26 9.04 -1.27
C LYS A 300 12.91 8.35 -1.39
N LEU A 301 12.88 7.11 -1.88
CA LEU A 301 11.66 6.31 -1.93
C LEU A 301 11.19 6.00 -0.51
N HIS A 302 9.89 6.04 -0.30
CA HIS A 302 9.24 5.78 0.98
C HIS A 302 8.04 4.85 0.79
N ARG A 303 7.41 4.44 1.89
CA ARG A 303 6.27 3.52 1.89
C ARG A 303 5.32 3.80 3.04
N ASN A 304 4.03 3.58 2.79
CA ASN A 304 2.99 3.42 3.81
C ASN A 304 2.20 2.11 3.56
N PHE A 305 1.09 1.92 4.27
CA PHE A 305 0.20 0.77 4.07
C PHE A 305 -0.44 0.69 2.67
N GLN A 306 -0.53 1.80 1.91
CA GLN A 306 -1.06 1.82 0.55
C GLN A 306 -0.02 1.42 -0.50
N GLY A 307 1.28 1.61 -0.24
CA GLY A 307 2.35 1.19 -1.14
C GLY A 307 3.55 2.13 -1.16
N TYR A 308 4.32 2.05 -2.25
CA TYR A 308 5.43 2.98 -2.48
C TYR A 308 4.92 4.40 -2.71
N CYS A 309 5.62 5.35 -2.12
CA CYS A 309 5.26 6.76 -2.14
C CYS A 309 6.51 7.63 -2.01
N THR A 310 6.31 8.95 -2.08
CA THR A 310 7.34 9.92 -1.71
C THR A 310 7.01 10.53 -0.35
N ARG A 311 8.03 10.96 0.41
CA ARG A 311 7.79 11.67 1.68
C ARG A 311 7.00 12.96 1.50
N ARG A 312 7.08 13.57 0.31
CA ARG A 312 6.29 14.75 -0.09
C ARG A 312 4.78 14.48 0.00
N THR A 313 4.32 13.29 -0.41
CA THR A 313 2.89 12.97 -0.49
C THR A 313 2.36 12.24 0.74
N THR A 314 3.18 11.45 1.43
CA THR A 314 2.66 10.48 2.41
C THR A 314 2.69 10.92 3.87
N ALA A 315 3.66 11.75 4.27
CA ALA A 315 3.75 12.32 5.62
C ALA A 315 3.26 11.36 6.74
N GLN A 316 2.35 11.83 7.62
CA GLN A 316 1.61 10.96 8.54
C GLN A 316 0.21 10.66 7.98
N VAL A 317 -0.20 9.39 8.08
CA VAL A 317 -1.46 8.90 7.52
C VAL A 317 -2.52 8.78 8.61
N TYR A 318 -3.63 9.48 8.44
CA TYR A 318 -4.82 9.37 9.28
C TYR A 318 -5.84 8.48 8.55
N GLY A 319 -6.03 7.26 9.06
CA GLY A 319 -6.97 6.29 8.54
C GLY A 319 -8.38 6.53 9.09
N LEU A 320 -9.37 6.56 8.20
CA LEU A 320 -10.79 6.76 8.51
C LEU A 320 -11.61 5.60 7.95
N GLY A 321 -12.64 5.19 8.71
CA GLY A 321 -13.50 4.06 8.37
C GLY A 321 -13.01 2.72 8.87
N VAL A 322 -13.86 1.70 8.75
CA VAL A 322 -13.53 0.32 9.17
C VAL A 322 -12.21 -0.19 8.61
N THR A 323 -11.46 -0.91 9.45
CA THR A 323 -10.15 -1.49 9.14
C THR A 323 -9.04 -0.51 8.77
N ALA A 324 -9.32 0.78 8.61
CA ALA A 324 -8.32 1.78 8.29
C ALA A 324 -7.25 1.83 9.38
N ILE A 325 -6.00 1.97 8.95
CA ILE A 325 -4.84 2.08 9.83
C ILE A 325 -4.32 3.51 9.72
N SER A 326 -4.29 4.21 10.85
CA SER A 326 -3.49 5.41 11.01
C SER A 326 -2.03 5.01 11.24
N GLN A 327 -1.13 5.62 10.47
CA GLN A 327 0.33 5.50 10.59
C GLN A 327 0.86 6.89 10.96
N LEU A 328 1.01 7.10 12.27
CA LEU A 328 1.55 8.32 12.85
C LEU A 328 3.01 8.10 13.27
N GLU A 329 3.69 9.19 13.59
CA GLU A 329 5.10 9.13 14.01
C GLU A 329 5.27 8.22 15.24
N SER A 330 4.46 8.42 16.28
CA SER A 330 4.58 7.69 17.54
C SER A 330 3.65 6.50 17.70
N ALA A 331 2.72 6.26 16.77
CA ALA A 331 1.79 5.15 16.89
C ALA A 331 1.19 4.66 15.56
N TYR A 332 0.82 3.39 15.57
CA TYR A 332 -0.20 2.85 14.68
C TYR A 332 -1.51 2.67 15.43
N ALA A 333 -2.64 2.92 14.77
CA ALA A 333 -3.97 2.66 15.33
C ALA A 333 -4.91 2.17 14.22
N GLN A 334 -5.69 1.14 14.50
CA GLN A 334 -6.59 0.50 13.55
C GLN A 334 -8.03 0.51 14.06
N ASN A 335 -8.93 1.00 13.21
CA ASN A 335 -10.36 0.93 13.44
C ASN A 335 -10.89 -0.51 13.43
N THR A 336 -12.05 -0.72 14.05
CA THR A 336 -12.77 -2.00 13.99
C THR A 336 -12.99 -2.48 12.55
N LYS A 337 -13.17 -3.78 12.38
CA LYS A 337 -13.61 -4.38 11.12
C LYS A 337 -15.14 -4.48 11.00
N ASP A 338 -15.89 -4.25 12.07
CA ASP A 338 -17.34 -4.39 12.06
C ASP A 338 -18.00 -3.06 11.65
N ILE A 339 -18.71 -3.08 10.52
CA ILE A 339 -19.37 -1.91 9.93
C ILE A 339 -20.48 -1.38 10.82
N LEU A 340 -21.32 -2.25 11.39
CA LEU A 340 -22.45 -1.81 12.21
C LEU A 340 -21.97 -1.27 13.55
N HIS A 341 -20.98 -1.93 14.15
CA HIS A 341 -20.33 -1.43 15.36
C HIS A 341 -19.67 -0.08 15.13
N TYR A 342 -18.94 0.09 14.02
CA TYR A 342 -18.34 1.38 13.65
C TYR A 342 -19.41 2.49 13.55
N ILE A 343 -20.49 2.24 12.81
CA ILE A 343 -21.59 3.22 12.66
C ILE A 343 -22.19 3.59 14.01
N GLU A 344 -22.50 2.60 14.85
CA GLU A 344 -23.14 2.82 16.15
C GLU A 344 -22.23 3.58 17.11
N THR A 345 -20.96 3.17 17.23
CA THR A 345 -19.99 3.77 18.15
C THR A 345 -19.66 5.21 17.75
N ILE A 346 -19.38 5.45 16.47
CA ILE A 346 -19.11 6.81 15.97
C ILE A 346 -20.35 7.69 16.11
N GLY A 347 -21.55 7.14 15.88
CA GLY A 347 -22.82 7.84 16.07
C GLY A 347 -23.06 8.30 17.52
N LYS A 348 -22.42 7.67 18.51
CA LYS A 348 -22.44 8.08 19.93
C LYS A 348 -21.38 9.14 20.28
N GLY A 349 -20.57 9.57 19.31
CA GLY A 349 -19.47 10.51 19.53
C GLY A 349 -18.19 9.87 20.09
N GLU A 350 -18.04 8.54 19.91
CA GLU A 350 -16.86 7.80 20.34
C GLU A 350 -16.10 7.25 19.12
N LEU A 351 -14.76 7.29 19.15
CA LEU A 351 -13.94 6.62 18.13
C LEU A 351 -14.01 5.10 18.27
N CYS A 352 -13.64 4.37 17.20
CA CYS A 352 -13.74 2.90 17.15
C CYS A 352 -12.37 2.22 16.97
N ILE A 353 -11.36 2.71 17.68
CA ILE A 353 -10.01 2.12 17.67
C ILE A 353 -10.04 0.82 18.46
N THR A 354 -9.55 -0.26 17.84
CA THR A 354 -9.57 -1.61 18.45
C THR A 354 -8.19 -2.12 18.79
N LYS A 355 -7.20 -1.81 17.95
CA LYS A 355 -5.82 -2.27 18.13
C LYS A 355 -4.82 -1.29 17.52
N GLY A 356 -3.57 -1.41 17.89
CA GLY A 356 -2.53 -0.48 17.51
C GLY A 356 -1.20 -0.83 18.15
N TYR A 357 -0.25 0.08 18.06
CA TYR A 357 1.08 -0.05 18.64
C TYR A 357 1.64 1.34 18.91
N ALA A 358 2.10 1.61 20.14
CA ALA A 358 2.82 2.85 20.43
C ALA A 358 4.32 2.59 20.29
N LEU A 359 5.00 3.40 19.48
CA LEU A 359 6.43 3.28 19.25
C LEU A 359 7.20 4.14 20.24
N SER A 360 8.12 3.51 20.97
CA SER A 360 9.16 4.23 21.70
C SER A 360 10.06 5.03 20.74
N PRO A 361 10.77 6.08 21.21
CA PRO A 361 11.71 6.81 20.36
C PRO A 361 12.74 5.92 19.68
N THR A 362 13.20 4.87 20.37
CA THR A 362 14.12 3.87 19.81
C THR A 362 13.48 3.10 18.66
N GLU A 363 12.22 2.68 18.78
CA GLU A 363 11.52 1.97 17.71
C GLU A 363 11.18 2.87 16.52
N GLN A 364 10.97 4.17 16.73
CA GLN A 364 10.83 5.15 15.65
C GLN A 364 12.11 5.24 14.82
N LEU A 365 13.29 5.25 15.46
CA LEU A 365 14.57 5.18 14.76
C LEU A 365 14.74 3.84 14.01
N THR A 366 14.37 2.71 14.63
CA THR A 366 14.43 1.40 13.98
C THR A 366 13.51 1.32 12.76
N ARG A 367 12.30 1.90 12.84
CA ARG A 367 11.38 2.03 11.70
C ARG A 367 12.07 2.71 10.54
N GLU A 368 12.68 3.87 10.80
CA GLU A 368 13.34 4.68 9.79
C GLU A 368 14.52 3.94 9.12
N VAL A 369 15.30 3.16 9.87
CA VAL A 369 16.37 2.32 9.32
C VAL A 369 15.81 1.21 8.43
N ILE A 370 14.84 0.46 8.93
CA ILE A 370 14.24 -0.68 8.20
C ILE A 370 13.55 -0.20 6.93
N GLU A 371 12.73 0.87 7.01
CA GLU A 371 12.04 1.43 5.85
C GLU A 371 13.01 1.98 4.81
N THR A 372 14.10 2.64 5.25
CA THR A 372 15.13 3.15 4.34
C THR A 372 15.74 2.00 3.53
N LEU A 373 16.13 0.90 4.19
CA LEU A 373 16.67 -0.29 3.52
C LEU A 373 15.62 -0.94 2.60
N MET A 374 14.41 -1.16 3.09
CA MET A 374 13.32 -1.82 2.35
C MET A 374 12.89 -1.06 1.11
N CYS A 375 13.00 0.28 1.11
CA CYS A 375 12.61 1.11 -0.03
C CYS A 375 13.77 1.38 -0.99
N ASN A 376 14.99 1.60 -0.49
CA ASN A 376 16.09 2.12 -1.29
C ASN A 376 17.21 1.11 -1.55
N GLY A 377 17.13 -0.07 -0.93
CA GLY A 377 18.14 -1.12 -1.02
C GLY A 377 19.46 -0.75 -0.35
N CYS A 378 19.52 0.36 0.37
CA CYS A 378 20.73 0.85 1.01
C CYS A 378 20.43 1.74 2.21
N ILE A 379 21.43 1.91 3.08
CA ILE A 379 21.45 2.84 4.20
C ILE A 379 22.77 3.61 4.12
N ASP A 380 22.69 4.93 3.91
CA ASP A 380 23.77 5.87 4.25
C ASP A 380 23.52 6.33 5.68
N TRP A 381 24.35 5.87 6.62
CA TRP A 381 24.16 6.13 8.04
C TRP A 381 24.28 7.62 8.35
N LYS A 382 25.18 8.34 7.67
CA LYS A 382 25.41 9.77 7.90
C LYS A 382 24.26 10.60 7.35
N ALA A 383 23.77 10.29 6.16
CA ALA A 383 22.60 10.96 5.59
C ALA A 383 21.35 10.74 6.46
N LEU A 384 21.15 9.50 6.94
CA LEU A 384 20.04 9.17 7.83
C LEU A 384 20.16 9.88 9.19
N SER A 385 21.36 9.88 9.77
CA SER A 385 21.70 10.60 11.01
C SER A 385 21.39 12.10 10.92
N ASN A 386 21.81 12.75 9.84
CA ASN A 386 21.54 14.16 9.60
C ASN A 386 20.04 14.45 9.48
N ARG A 387 19.30 13.61 8.74
CA ARG A 387 17.86 13.76 8.54
C ARG A 387 17.06 13.59 9.83
N LEU A 388 17.47 12.68 10.70
CA LEU A 388 16.80 12.37 11.95
C LEU A 388 17.34 13.17 13.14
N HIS A 389 18.37 13.99 12.93
CA HIS A 389 19.02 14.79 13.97
C HIS A 389 19.52 13.96 15.17
N VAL A 390 20.07 12.78 14.92
CA VAL A 390 20.67 11.87 15.92
C VAL A 390 22.01 11.34 15.44
N SER A 391 22.88 10.87 16.34
CA SER A 391 24.19 10.33 15.94
C SER A 391 24.10 8.95 15.27
N VAL A 392 25.06 8.60 14.41
CA VAL A 392 25.16 7.26 13.80
C VAL A 392 25.23 6.13 14.86
N PRO A 393 26.04 6.23 15.94
CA PRO A 393 26.02 5.25 17.02
C PRO A 393 24.64 5.07 17.65
N THR A 394 23.88 6.16 17.82
CA THR A 394 22.50 6.10 18.33
C THR A 394 21.58 5.33 17.38
N LEU A 395 21.68 5.55 16.06
CA LEU A 395 20.90 4.79 15.07
C LEU A 395 21.21 3.30 15.10
N LYS A 396 22.49 2.93 15.04
CA LYS A 396 22.91 1.52 15.10
C LYS A 396 22.45 0.87 16.41
N ALA A 397 22.63 1.55 17.55
CA ALA A 397 22.20 1.08 18.86
C ALA A 397 20.67 0.96 19.02
N ALA A 398 19.89 1.73 18.25
CA ALA A 398 18.44 1.58 18.23
C ALA A 398 17.99 0.25 17.61
N THR A 399 18.74 -0.23 16.62
CA THR A 399 18.53 -1.48 15.88
C THR A 399 19.26 -2.69 16.51
N ALA A 400 19.04 -3.88 15.96
CA ALA A 400 19.80 -5.09 16.28
C ALA A 400 21.10 -5.21 15.46
N TYR A 401 21.73 -4.08 15.10
CA TYR A 401 22.96 -4.03 14.31
C TYR A 401 24.04 -4.94 14.90
N ASP A 402 24.55 -5.85 14.07
CA ASP A 402 25.53 -6.88 14.44
C ASP A 402 26.46 -7.13 13.24
N GLU A 403 27.71 -6.71 13.36
CA GLU A 403 28.70 -6.81 12.29
C GLU A 403 28.99 -8.26 11.88
N GLN A 404 28.88 -9.21 12.82
CA GLN A 404 29.10 -10.62 12.51
C GLN A 404 28.00 -11.15 11.60
N LYS A 405 26.74 -10.76 11.84
CA LYS A 405 25.62 -11.11 10.97
C LYS A 405 25.75 -10.45 9.59
N LEU A 406 26.12 -9.17 9.55
CA LEU A 406 26.34 -8.47 8.28
C LEU A 406 27.50 -9.07 7.47
N SER A 407 28.59 -9.48 8.12
CA SER A 407 29.69 -10.23 7.51
C SER A 407 29.22 -11.51 6.85
N VAL A 408 28.28 -12.26 7.46
CA VAL A 408 27.73 -13.49 6.84
C VAL A 408 26.97 -13.16 5.56
N PHE A 409 26.12 -12.12 5.56
CA PHE A 409 25.42 -11.69 4.34
C PHE A 409 26.39 -11.21 3.25
N ALA A 410 27.46 -10.50 3.64
CA ALA A 410 28.46 -10.00 2.71
C ALA A 410 29.29 -11.13 2.09
N ASN A 411 29.73 -12.10 2.89
CA ASN A 411 30.45 -13.28 2.42
C ASN A 411 29.61 -14.15 1.47
N ASP A 412 28.29 -14.15 1.67
CA ASP A 412 27.33 -14.81 0.78
C ASP A 412 26.98 -13.97 -0.48
N GLY A 413 27.56 -12.77 -0.62
CA GLY A 413 27.39 -11.90 -1.77
C GLY A 413 26.06 -11.14 -1.80
N LEU A 414 25.33 -11.04 -0.68
CA LEU A 414 24.01 -10.42 -0.62
C LEU A 414 24.06 -8.91 -0.35
N ILE A 415 25.11 -8.45 0.33
CA ILE A 415 25.30 -7.03 0.66
C ILE A 415 26.76 -6.60 0.52
N TYR A 416 26.96 -5.30 0.37
CA TYR A 416 28.20 -4.61 0.69
C TYR A 416 27.96 -3.73 1.92
N TYR A 417 28.91 -3.71 2.86
CA TYR A 417 28.81 -2.79 3.99
C TYR A 417 30.16 -2.29 4.47
N THR A 418 30.14 -1.09 5.06
CA THR A 418 31.23 -0.39 5.73
C THR A 418 30.68 0.23 7.01
N ASP A 419 31.50 0.98 7.76
CA ASP A 419 31.01 1.72 8.93
C ASP A 419 29.94 2.77 8.58
N ASP A 420 30.04 3.38 7.40
CA ASP A 420 29.19 4.49 6.97
C ASP A 420 28.04 4.06 6.05
N TYR A 421 28.10 2.86 5.46
CA TYR A 421 27.18 2.46 4.39
C TYR A 421 26.81 0.98 4.44
N LEU A 422 25.57 0.64 4.09
CA LEU A 422 25.08 -0.73 3.86
C LEU A 422 24.26 -0.73 2.57
N GLU A 423 24.51 -1.66 1.65
CA GLU A 423 23.79 -1.76 0.38
C GLU A 423 23.58 -3.21 -0.06
N MET A 424 22.39 -3.49 -0.59
CA MET A 424 22.06 -4.77 -1.21
C MET A 424 22.76 -4.90 -2.56
N THR A 425 23.33 -6.06 -2.85
CA THR A 425 23.78 -6.38 -4.22
C THR A 425 22.59 -6.59 -5.14
N THR A 426 22.81 -6.58 -6.46
CA THR A 426 21.76 -6.88 -7.45
C THR A 426 21.15 -8.25 -7.19
N GLU A 427 21.99 -9.26 -6.95
CA GLU A 427 21.62 -10.64 -6.63
C GLU A 427 20.98 -10.74 -5.23
N GLY A 428 21.42 -9.90 -4.29
CA GLY A 428 20.94 -9.87 -2.92
C GLY A 428 19.57 -9.19 -2.73
N SER A 429 19.15 -8.35 -3.67
CA SER A 429 17.90 -7.57 -3.60
C SER A 429 16.65 -8.40 -3.24
N ALA A 430 16.58 -9.64 -3.73
CA ALA A 430 15.51 -10.59 -3.44
C ALA A 430 15.41 -10.99 -1.94
N PHE A 431 16.50 -10.80 -1.18
CA PHE A 431 16.65 -11.14 0.23
C PHE A 431 16.65 -9.92 1.17
N VAL A 432 16.24 -8.73 0.69
CA VAL A 432 16.23 -7.49 1.50
C VAL A 432 15.46 -7.66 2.82
N ARG A 433 14.39 -8.46 2.84
CA ARG A 433 13.61 -8.75 4.05
C ARG A 433 14.44 -9.48 5.12
N ASN A 434 15.35 -10.36 4.71
CA ASN A 434 16.23 -11.08 5.63
C ASN A 434 17.25 -10.14 6.28
N VAL A 435 17.82 -9.23 5.48
CA VAL A 435 18.77 -8.22 6.00
C VAL A 435 18.04 -7.25 6.91
N ALA A 436 16.86 -6.75 6.53
CA ALA A 436 16.02 -5.91 7.38
C ALA A 436 15.66 -6.60 8.70
N ALA A 437 15.29 -7.89 8.67
CA ALA A 437 15.00 -8.67 9.87
C ALA A 437 16.20 -8.86 10.78
N SER A 438 17.42 -8.84 10.25
CA SER A 438 18.64 -8.90 11.08
C SER A 438 18.89 -7.62 11.89
N LEU A 439 18.32 -6.49 11.46
CA LEU A 439 18.39 -5.20 12.14
C LEU A 439 17.20 -4.97 13.10
N ASP A 440 16.23 -5.90 13.12
CA ASP A 440 15.01 -5.80 13.90
C ASP A 440 15.17 -6.45 15.28
N LYS A 441 15.05 -5.65 16.35
CA LYS A 441 15.12 -6.17 17.73
C LYS A 441 13.95 -7.07 18.10
N LEU A 442 12.77 -6.88 17.50
CA LEU A 442 11.60 -7.72 17.72
C LEU A 442 11.80 -9.14 17.15
N MET A 443 12.72 -9.29 16.19
CA MET A 443 13.08 -10.59 15.61
C MET A 443 14.00 -11.43 16.50
N LEU A 444 14.67 -10.85 17.50
CA LEU A 444 15.53 -11.61 18.42
C LEU A 444 14.74 -12.63 19.25
N HIS A 445 13.48 -12.32 19.57
CA HIS A 445 12.60 -13.15 20.41
C HIS A 445 11.17 -13.21 19.86
N THR A 446 11.00 -13.27 18.53
CA THR A 446 9.67 -13.18 17.92
C THR A 446 8.80 -14.40 18.26
N PRO A 447 7.58 -14.21 18.82
CA PRO A 447 6.63 -15.29 19.03
C PRO A 447 5.79 -15.57 17.77
N HIS A 448 5.98 -14.80 16.70
CA HIS A 448 5.12 -14.84 15.52
C HIS A 448 5.74 -15.64 14.37
N SER A 449 4.87 -16.29 13.59
CA SER A 449 5.25 -16.95 12.34
C SER A 449 4.99 -16.04 11.14
N TYR A 450 5.86 -16.12 10.13
CA TYR A 450 5.79 -15.31 8.92
C TYR A 450 5.72 -16.17 7.65
N SER A 451 5.43 -15.54 6.51
CA SER A 451 5.59 -16.19 5.20
C SER A 451 7.06 -16.18 4.76
N LYS A 452 7.46 -17.21 4.03
CA LYS A 452 8.73 -17.23 3.30
C LYS A 452 8.78 -16.11 2.24
N PRO A 453 9.92 -15.43 2.03
CA PRO A 453 10.03 -14.30 1.12
C PRO A 453 10.01 -14.67 -0.37
N LEU A 454 10.45 -15.88 -0.74
CA LEU A 454 10.62 -16.36 -2.13
C LEU A 454 9.78 -17.59 -2.48
#